data_AF-A0A959AR20-F1
#
_entry.id   AF-A0A959AR20-F1
#
_cell.length_a   1.000
_cell.length_b   1.000
_cell.length_c   1.000
_cell.angle_alpha   90.00
_cell.angle_beta   90.00
_cell.angle_gamma   90.00
#
_symmetry.space_group_name_H-M   'P 1'
#
loop_
_entity.id
_entity.type
_entity.pdbx_description
1 polymer ?
#
loop_
_entity_poly.entity_id
_entity_poly.type
_entity_poly.pdbx_seq_one_letter_code
_entity_poly.pdbx_strand_id
1 'polypeptide(L)' 'LKMYFGLEEQESMTLNEIGVILSLTQERIRQIKDRAIRKLQSSSHKTLLNAYLGQ' A
#
# COMPACT_ATOMS: atom_id res chain seq x y z
N LEU A 1 2.60 0.95 -1.91
CA LEU A 1 2.34 0.50 -0.52
C LEU A 1 3.50 0.86 0.39
N LYS A 2 4.76 0.57 0.02
CA LYS A 2 5.96 0.93 0.79
C LYS A 2 6.01 2.39 1.25
N MET A 3 5.96 3.33 0.30
CA MET A 3 5.91 4.77 0.58
C MET A 3 4.73 5.20 1.48
N TYR A 4 3.57 4.52 1.38
CA TYR A 4 2.39 4.90 2.17
C TYR A 4 2.47 4.41 3.62
N PHE A 5 3.06 3.23 3.83
CA PHE A 5 3.15 2.59 5.15
C PHE A 5 4.53 2.76 5.81
N GLY A 6 5.49 3.40 5.14
CA GLY A 6 6.85 3.53 5.64
C GLY A 6 7.60 2.19 5.74
N LEU A 7 7.49 1.35 4.70
CA LEU A 7 8.20 0.06 4.65
C LEU A 7 9.56 0.22 3.95
N GLU A 8 10.48 -0.71 4.20
CA GLU A 8 11.85 -0.70 3.64
C GLU A 8 12.64 0.56 3.97
N GLU A 9 12.66 0.93 5.25
CA GLU A 9 13.43 2.08 5.77
C GLU A 9 12.98 3.44 5.18
N GLN A 10 11.76 3.51 4.63
CA GLN A 10 11.14 4.74 4.18
C GLN A 10 10.26 5.34 5.28
N GLU A 11 10.20 6.66 5.37
CA GLU A 11 9.15 7.32 6.14
C GLU A 11 7.79 7.17 5.44
N SER A 12 6.71 7.12 6.23
CA SER A 12 5.35 7.07 5.70
C SER A 12 4.97 8.41 5.07
N MET A 13 4.41 8.36 3.87
CA MET A 13 4.00 9.53 3.10
C MET A 13 2.49 9.52 2.83
N THR A 14 1.91 10.71 2.72
CA THR A 14 0.53 10.91 2.32
C THR A 14 0.32 10.62 0.83
N LEU A 15 -0.94 10.39 0.42
CA LEU A 15 -1.27 10.17 -0.99
C LEU A 15 -0.92 11.38 -1.87
N ASN A 16 -0.94 12.60 -1.30
CA ASN A 16 -0.60 13.82 -2.01
C ASN A 16 0.91 13.89 -2.27
N GLU A 17 1.74 13.66 -1.24
CA GLU A 17 3.20 13.64 -1.38
C GLU A 17 3.67 12.57 -2.36
N ILE A 18 3.09 11.37 -2.29
CA ILE A 18 3.35 10.29 -3.25
C ILE A 18 2.92 10.71 -4.66
N GLY A 19 1.80 11.42 -4.79
CA GLY A 19 1.31 11.95 -6.06
C GLY A 19 2.30 12.94 -6.68
N VAL A 20 2.87 13.83 -5.89
CA VAL A 20 3.91 14.78 -6.33
C VAL A 20 5.16 14.03 -6.81
N ILE A 21 5.65 13.03 -6.05
CA ILE A 21 6.85 12.26 -6.41
C ILE A 21 6.67 11.48 -7.72
N LEU A 22 5.49 10.88 -7.91
CA LEU A 22 5.20 10.03 -9.06
C LEU A 22 4.56 10.80 -10.24
N SER A 23 4.37 12.11 -10.11
CA SER A 23 3.65 12.95 -11.08
C SER A 23 2.25 12.41 -11.41
N LEU A 24 1.50 11.99 -10.38
CA LEU A 24 0.15 11.45 -10.48
C LEU A 24 -0.81 12.21 -9.55
N THR A 25 -2.10 12.22 -9.90
CA THR A 25 -3.11 12.78 -9.02
C THR A 25 -3.30 11.94 -7.77
N GLN A 26 -3.71 12.57 -6.67
CA GLN A 26 -4.04 11.88 -5.42
C GLN A 26 -5.05 10.75 -5.63
N GLU A 27 -6.08 10.97 -6.46
CA GLU A 27 -7.08 9.96 -6.78
C GLU A 27 -6.46 8.76 -7.52
N ARG A 28 -5.51 9.00 -8.43
CA ARG A 28 -4.79 7.92 -9.09
C ARG A 28 -3.96 7.11 -8.11
N ILE A 29 -3.28 7.76 -7.16
CA ILE A 29 -2.54 7.07 -6.09
C ILE A 29 -3.49 6.25 -5.20
N ARG A 30 -4.67 6.79 -4.85
CA ARG A 30 -5.71 6.06 -4.10
C ARG A 30 -6.13 4.78 -4.82
N GLN A 31 -6.41 4.86 -6.12
CA GLN A 31 -6.78 3.69 -6.93
C GLN A 31 -5.68 2.63 -6.98
N ILE A 32 -4.41 3.05 -7.14
CA ILE A 32 -3.26 2.13 -7.15
C ILE A 32 -3.12 1.46 -5.78
N LYS A 33 -3.26 2.22 -4.68
CA LYS A 33 -3.24 1.69 -3.32
C LYS A 33 -4.33 0.62 -3.14
N ASP A 34 -5.57 0.94 -3.47
CA ASP A 34 -6.70 0.03 -3.28
C ASP A 34 -6.56 -1.23 -4.13
N ARG A 35 -6.09 -1.10 -5.37
CA ARG A 35 -5.78 -2.25 -6.24
C ARG A 35 -4.70 -3.15 -5.64
N ALA A 36 -3.64 -2.56 -5.10
CA ALA A 36 -2.56 -3.32 -4.47
C ALA A 36 -3.03 -4.06 -3.22
N ILE A 37 -3.83 -3.42 -2.36
CA ILE A 37 -4.43 -4.05 -1.17
C ILE A 37 -5.35 -5.21 -1.57
N ARG A 38 -6.23 -5.02 -2.55
CA ARG A 38 -7.10 -6.10 -3.05
C ARG A 38 -6.29 -7.29 -3.56
N LYS A 39 -5.20 -7.04 -4.29
CA LYS A 39 -4.30 -8.10 -4.77
C LYS A 39 -3.65 -8.87 -3.62
N LEU A 40 -3.23 -8.20 -2.55
CA LEU A 40 -2.68 -8.88 -1.36
C LEU A 40 -3.75 -9.76 -0.69
N GLN A 41 -4.97 -9.25 -0.56
CA GLN A 41 -6.11 -9.96 0.05
C GLN A 41 -6.54 -11.21 -0.74
N SER A 42 -6.36 -11.22 -2.07
CA SER A 42 -6.70 -12.36 -2.94
C SER A 42 -5.50 -13.24 -3.30
N SER A 43 -4.30 -12.93 -2.80
CA SER A 43 -3.09 -13.70 -3.10
C SER A 43 -2.95 -14.92 -2.19
N SER A 44 -2.12 -15.88 -2.61
CA SER A 44 -1.71 -17.03 -1.77
C SER A 44 -1.06 -16.61 -0.44
N HIS A 45 -0.54 -15.38 -0.35
CA HIS A 45 0.06 -14.83 0.86
C HIS A 45 -0.97 -14.41 1.91
N LYS A 46 -2.27 -14.43 1.58
CA LYS A 46 -3.35 -14.11 2.52
C LYS A 46 -3.27 -14.99 3.79
N THR A 47 -3.04 -16.29 3.63
CA THR A 47 -2.98 -17.22 4.77
C THR A 47 -1.82 -16.87 5.71
N LEU A 48 -0.64 -16.58 5.15
CA LEU A 48 0.51 -16.13 5.91
C LEU A 48 0.22 -14.82 6.64
N LEU A 49 -0.35 -13.83 5.94
CA LEU A 49 -0.67 -12.53 6.53
C LEU A 49 -1.71 -12.63 7.65
N ASN A 50 -2.71 -13.50 7.49
CA ASN A 50 -3.73 -13.75 8.51
C ASN A 50 -3.15 -14.36 9.79
N ALA A 51 -2.07 -15.15 9.70
CA ALA A 51 -1.42 -15.72 10.88
C ALA A 51 -0.85 -14.64 11.82
N TYR A 52 -0.46 -13.48 11.28
CA TYR A 52 0.03 -12.36 12.08
C TYR A 52 -1.07 -11.57 12.80
N LEU A 53 -2.35 -11.87 12.53
CA LEU A 53 -3.48 -11.21 13.21
C LEU A 53 -3.83 -11.83 14.57
N GLY A 54 -3.07 -12.85 15.01
CA GLY A 54 -3.17 -13.39 16.37
C GLY A 54 -4.50 -14.08 16.70
N GLN A 55 -5.02 -14.89 15.77
CA GLN A 55 -6.12 -15.81 16.09
C GLN A 55 -5.62 -16.99 16.93
#